data_AF-A0A524MMZ2-F1
#
_entry.id   AF-A0A524MMZ2-F1
#
_cell.length_a   1.000
_cell.length_b   1.000
_cell.length_c   1.000
_cell.angle_alpha   90.00
_cell.angle_beta   90.00
_cell.angle_gamma   90.00
#
_symmetry.space_group_name_H-M   'P 1'
#
loop_
_entity.id
_entity.type
_entity.pdbx_description
1 polymer ?
#
loop_
_entity_poly.entity_id
_entity_poly.type
_entity_poly.pdbx_seq_one_letter_code
_entity_poly.pdbx_strand_id
1 'polypeptide(L)'
;MMLTAQDWLAKIHMLPLKRRVRIMNVCGGHERSITMAGIRNALPKTVELIAGPGCPVCICPEEDVYQAIQLALHADVILVAFGDMLRVPVNMSKREVRSLEQAKANGADIRPVASPREAVKIAQENPLRSVVFFAAGFETTTAPVAAMLLEGVPDNLFVLLSGRRTWPAVAMLLDSDTPAFDGLIAPGHVSTVMGPEEWLFVVEKHSIPAAVSGFMPVSLLAAMYSVLRQLLEGKPFLDNCYPELVRPGGNPSAKAQIAQALNDADANWRGIGVIPASGFVLSPRFGSHDARIRFPDFDLAGRKRAGQMPHGCECASVVLGKINPNQCKIYGRSCTPKSPIGPCMVSDEGACRIWWAGGVRNNATVSTEDAQTFVVE
;
A
#
# COMPACT_ATOMS: atom_id res chain seq x y z
N MET A 1 -3.89 -33.36 11.96
CA MET A 1 -4.95 -32.40 11.65
C MET A 1 -4.33 -31.02 11.55
N MET A 2 -4.66 -30.25 10.50
CA MET A 2 -4.27 -28.83 10.45
C MET A 2 -5.09 -28.06 11.50
N LEU A 3 -4.45 -27.13 12.22
CA LEU A 3 -5.13 -26.31 13.21
C LEU A 3 -6.10 -25.34 12.53
N THR A 4 -7.29 -25.18 13.11
CA THR A 4 -8.28 -24.20 12.66
C THR A 4 -7.94 -22.80 13.16
N ALA A 5 -8.67 -21.78 12.69
CA ALA A 5 -8.54 -20.42 13.22
C ALA A 5 -8.87 -20.35 14.72
N GLN A 6 -9.86 -21.12 15.19
CA GLN A 6 -10.23 -21.17 16.61
C GLN A 6 -9.12 -21.78 17.46
N ASP A 7 -8.46 -22.84 16.96
CA ASP A 7 -7.34 -23.47 17.66
C ASP A 7 -6.16 -22.50 17.83
N TRP A 8 -5.81 -21.76 16.77
CA TRP A 8 -4.75 -20.74 16.85
C TRP A 8 -5.11 -19.61 17.80
N LEU A 9 -6.35 -19.14 17.76
CA LEU A 9 -6.81 -18.11 18.69
C LEU A 9 -6.72 -18.58 20.14
N ALA A 10 -7.17 -19.80 20.44
CA ALA A 10 -7.07 -20.40 21.77
C ALA A 10 -5.61 -20.47 22.24
N LYS A 11 -4.69 -20.89 21.34
CA LYS A 11 -3.25 -20.89 21.63
C LYS A 11 -2.70 -19.51 21.93
N ILE A 12 -3.12 -18.47 21.20
CA ILE A 12 -2.71 -17.09 21.47
C ILE A 12 -3.18 -16.63 22.85
N HIS A 13 -4.42 -16.94 23.23
CA HIS A 13 -4.96 -16.61 24.56
C HIS A 13 -4.23 -17.31 25.72
N MET A 14 -3.63 -18.47 25.47
CA MET A 14 -2.83 -19.20 26.45
C MET A 14 -1.41 -18.64 26.62
N LEU A 15 -0.95 -17.72 25.76
CA LEU A 15 0.39 -17.15 25.86
C LEU A 15 0.49 -16.18 27.06
N PRO A 16 1.50 -16.32 27.94
CA PRO A 16 1.65 -15.48 29.14
C PRO A 16 2.27 -14.10 28.82
N LEU A 17 1.56 -13.29 28.02
CA LEU A 17 2.00 -11.95 27.62
C LEU A 17 1.93 -10.96 28.80
N LYS A 18 3.09 -10.57 29.34
CA LYS A 18 3.20 -9.67 30.50
C LYS A 18 3.12 -8.18 30.16
N ARG A 19 3.32 -7.82 28.89
CA ARG A 19 3.31 -6.44 28.40
C ARG A 19 2.48 -6.34 27.13
N ARG A 20 2.14 -5.10 26.75
CA ARG A 20 1.56 -4.83 25.44
C ARG A 20 2.58 -5.17 24.34
N VAL A 21 2.12 -5.87 23.31
CA VAL A 21 2.88 -6.26 22.13
C VAL A 21 2.23 -5.66 20.90
N ARG A 22 3.04 -4.96 20.11
CA ARG A 22 2.62 -4.26 18.89
C ARG A 22 3.06 -5.08 17.68
N ILE A 23 2.11 -5.59 16.89
CA ILE A 23 2.41 -6.38 15.69
C ILE A 23 1.99 -5.57 14.47
N MET A 24 2.94 -5.25 13.59
CA MET A 24 2.66 -4.54 12.35
C MET A 24 2.38 -5.52 11.20
N ASN A 25 1.38 -5.22 10.37
CA ASN A 25 1.21 -5.83 9.06
C ASN A 25 1.42 -4.75 7.99
N VAL A 26 2.07 -5.09 6.87
CA VAL A 26 2.35 -4.15 5.78
C VAL A 26 1.66 -4.57 4.48
N CYS A 27 0.41 -5.01 4.61
CA CYS A 27 -0.41 -5.43 3.47
C CYS A 27 -1.86 -5.00 3.66
N GLY A 28 -2.43 -4.23 2.74
CA GLY A 28 -3.85 -3.86 2.77
C GLY A 28 -4.78 -5.06 2.74
N GLY A 29 -4.39 -6.14 2.05
CA GLY A 29 -5.10 -7.42 2.07
C GLY A 29 -5.14 -8.07 3.46
N HIS A 30 -4.03 -8.04 4.22
CA HIS A 30 -4.02 -8.50 5.61
C HIS A 30 -4.91 -7.65 6.48
N GLU A 31 -4.79 -6.31 6.40
CA GLU A 31 -5.61 -5.40 7.19
C GLU A 31 -7.11 -5.59 6.92
N ARG A 32 -7.48 -5.83 5.65
CA ARG A 32 -8.86 -6.17 5.26
C ARG A 32 -9.33 -7.45 5.92
N SER A 33 -8.56 -8.53 5.82
CA SER A 33 -8.91 -9.82 6.43
C SER A 33 -8.99 -9.73 7.95
N ILE A 34 -8.06 -9.03 8.59
CA ILE A 34 -8.04 -8.75 10.03
C ILE A 34 -9.33 -8.04 10.45
N THR A 35 -9.72 -7.01 9.71
CA THR A 35 -10.90 -6.20 10.02
C THR A 35 -12.20 -6.97 9.79
N MET A 36 -12.35 -7.62 8.63
CA MET A 36 -13.58 -8.32 8.25
C MET A 36 -13.83 -9.58 9.10
N ALA A 37 -12.77 -10.25 9.54
CA ALA A 37 -12.88 -11.39 10.44
C ALA A 37 -12.95 -10.99 11.93
N GLY A 38 -12.91 -9.68 12.25
CA GLY A 38 -12.97 -9.21 13.64
C GLY A 38 -11.77 -9.62 14.50
N ILE A 39 -10.62 -9.96 13.91
CA ILE A 39 -9.45 -10.50 14.62
C ILE A 39 -8.98 -9.53 15.71
N ARG A 40 -9.01 -8.21 15.46
CA ARG A 40 -8.64 -7.17 16.44
C ARG A 40 -9.41 -7.27 17.76
N ASN A 41 -10.69 -7.62 17.69
CA ASN A 41 -11.55 -7.76 18.87
C ASN A 41 -11.42 -9.14 19.53
N ALA A 42 -11.04 -10.16 18.75
CA ALA A 42 -10.89 -11.53 19.22
C ALA A 42 -9.57 -11.77 19.96
N LEU A 43 -8.52 -11.01 19.64
CA LEU A 43 -7.21 -11.11 20.28
C LEU A 43 -7.22 -10.61 21.74
N PRO A 44 -6.28 -11.08 22.59
CA PRO A 44 -6.07 -10.49 23.91
C PRO A 44 -5.80 -8.98 23.84
N LYS A 45 -6.29 -8.22 24.82
CA LYS A 45 -6.07 -6.74 24.89
C LYS A 45 -4.60 -6.32 24.93
N THR A 46 -3.71 -7.25 25.29
CA THR A 46 -2.26 -7.05 25.28
C THR A 46 -1.66 -7.08 23.88
N VAL A 47 -2.38 -7.56 22.85
CA VAL A 47 -1.92 -7.59 21.46
C VAL A 47 -2.56 -6.44 20.70
N GLU A 48 -1.73 -5.52 20.21
CA GLU A 48 -2.13 -4.45 19.31
C GLU A 48 -1.68 -4.77 17.89
N LEU A 49 -2.62 -4.79 16.95
CA LEU A 49 -2.29 -4.90 15.52
C LEU A 49 -2.14 -3.50 14.92
N ILE A 50 -1.12 -3.28 14.09
CA ILE A 50 -0.84 -1.99 13.44
C ILE A 50 -0.90 -2.18 11.94
N ALA A 51 -1.66 -1.31 11.26
CA ALA A 51 -1.65 -1.23 9.80
C ALA A 51 -0.49 -0.35 9.36
N GLY A 52 0.56 -0.94 8.80
CA GLY A 52 1.72 -0.24 8.25
C GLY A 52 1.50 0.24 6.81
N PRO A 53 2.59 0.58 6.09
CA PRO A 53 2.52 1.19 4.75
C PRO A 53 2.27 0.13 3.66
N GLY A 54 1.17 -0.62 3.79
CA GLY A 54 0.82 -1.75 2.94
C GLY A 54 -0.16 -1.45 1.79
N CYS A 55 -0.35 -0.18 1.44
CA CYS A 55 -1.30 0.25 0.42
C CYS A 55 -0.57 1.08 -0.66
N PRO A 56 -0.24 0.51 -1.84
CA PRO A 56 0.57 1.21 -2.85
C PRO A 56 -0.13 2.45 -3.40
N VAL A 57 -1.47 2.43 -3.48
CA VAL A 57 -2.29 3.59 -3.86
C VAL A 57 -2.19 4.73 -2.84
N CYS A 58 -2.13 4.40 -1.56
CA CYS A 58 -2.13 5.38 -0.48
C CYS A 58 -0.83 6.19 -0.46
N ILE A 59 0.27 5.52 -0.81
CA ILE A 59 1.63 6.06 -0.80
C ILE A 59 2.10 6.56 -2.17
N CYS A 60 1.31 6.36 -3.23
CA CYS A 60 1.59 6.87 -4.56
C CYS A 60 1.73 8.40 -4.49
N PRO A 61 2.87 8.97 -4.96
CA PRO A 61 3.12 10.40 -4.91
C PRO A 61 1.98 11.18 -5.50
N GLU A 62 1.72 12.29 -4.86
CA GLU A 62 0.65 13.16 -5.31
C GLU A 62 1.00 13.83 -6.65
N GLU A 63 2.29 13.98 -6.92
CA GLU A 63 2.89 14.42 -8.18
C GLU A 63 2.61 13.44 -9.33
N ASP A 64 2.77 12.13 -9.10
CA ASP A 64 2.51 11.10 -10.12
C ASP A 64 1.02 11.06 -10.51
N VAL A 65 0.12 11.17 -9.51
CA VAL A 65 -1.33 11.27 -9.78
C VAL A 65 -1.65 12.57 -10.53
N TYR A 66 -1.01 13.68 -10.16
CA TYR A 66 -1.20 14.96 -10.83
C TYR A 66 -0.75 14.89 -12.29
N GLN A 67 0.42 14.33 -12.57
CA GLN A 67 0.93 14.14 -13.93
C GLN A 67 -0.03 13.28 -14.75
N ALA A 68 -0.57 12.19 -14.19
CA ALA A 68 -1.57 11.37 -14.86
C ALA A 68 -2.84 12.15 -15.23
N ILE A 69 -3.32 13.05 -14.34
CA ILE A 69 -4.45 13.94 -14.60
C ILE A 69 -4.13 14.91 -15.74
N GLN A 70 -2.95 15.54 -15.70
CA GLN A 70 -2.55 16.51 -16.73
C GLN A 70 -2.41 15.86 -18.10
N LEU A 71 -1.80 14.67 -18.17
CA LEU A 71 -1.72 13.88 -19.41
C LEU A 71 -3.10 13.61 -19.99
N ALA A 72 -4.03 13.13 -19.17
CA ALA A 72 -5.37 12.79 -19.62
C ALA A 72 -6.17 14.02 -20.11
N LEU A 73 -5.95 15.21 -19.52
CA LEU A 73 -6.66 16.42 -19.89
C LEU A 73 -6.05 17.15 -21.11
N HIS A 74 -4.75 17.00 -21.35
CA HIS A 74 -4.02 17.93 -22.21
C HIS A 74 -3.15 17.26 -23.30
N ALA A 75 -2.79 15.98 -23.17
CA ALA A 75 -1.87 15.31 -24.09
C ALA A 75 -2.56 14.52 -25.22
N ASP A 76 -3.90 14.62 -25.36
CA ASP A 76 -4.73 13.79 -26.26
C ASP A 76 -4.33 12.30 -26.24
N VAL A 77 -4.44 11.70 -25.05
CA VAL A 77 -4.14 10.28 -24.81
C VAL A 77 -5.36 9.52 -24.32
N ILE A 78 -5.31 8.20 -24.45
CA ILE A 78 -6.15 7.30 -23.66
C ILE A 78 -5.37 6.98 -22.40
N LEU A 79 -5.83 7.46 -21.24
CA LEU A 79 -5.21 7.09 -19.96
C LEU A 79 -5.87 5.82 -19.43
N VAL A 80 -5.07 4.82 -19.09
CA VAL A 80 -5.54 3.60 -18.43
C VAL A 80 -4.90 3.48 -17.05
N ALA A 81 -5.66 3.02 -16.06
CA ALA A 81 -5.19 2.85 -14.69
C ALA A 81 -6.03 1.80 -13.96
N PHE A 82 -5.51 1.26 -12.86
CA PHE A 82 -6.32 0.41 -11.98
C PHE A 82 -7.48 1.21 -11.35
N GLY A 83 -8.61 0.54 -11.12
CA GLY A 83 -9.86 1.19 -10.75
C GLY A 83 -9.80 2.04 -9.48
N ASP A 84 -9.02 1.62 -8.49
CA ASP A 84 -8.84 2.34 -7.23
C ASP A 84 -8.03 3.64 -7.37
N MET A 85 -7.11 3.69 -8.34
CA MET A 85 -6.36 4.90 -8.68
C MET A 85 -7.24 6.03 -9.22
N LEU A 86 -8.40 5.70 -9.81
CA LEU A 86 -9.24 6.72 -10.47
C LEU A 86 -9.73 7.80 -9.50
N ARG A 87 -9.95 7.44 -8.25
CA ARG A 87 -10.57 8.32 -7.24
C ARG A 87 -9.55 8.99 -6.32
N VAL A 88 -8.25 8.75 -6.53
CA VAL A 88 -7.18 9.28 -5.67
C VAL A 88 -7.08 10.79 -5.87
N PRO A 89 -7.22 11.60 -4.79
CA PRO A 89 -7.23 13.05 -4.92
C PRO A 89 -5.82 13.63 -4.95
N VAL A 90 -5.65 14.73 -5.68
CA VAL A 90 -4.51 15.67 -5.60
C VAL A 90 -4.90 16.94 -4.83
N ASN A 91 -3.92 17.60 -4.20
CA ASN A 91 -4.12 18.69 -3.25
C ASN A 91 -4.34 20.05 -3.96
N MET A 92 -5.40 20.15 -4.76
CA MET A 92 -5.76 21.33 -5.54
C MET A 92 -7.05 22.00 -5.05
N SER A 93 -7.37 23.17 -5.61
CA SER A 93 -8.64 23.86 -5.31
C SER A 93 -9.83 22.98 -5.68
N LYS A 94 -10.92 23.06 -4.90
CA LYS A 94 -12.17 22.31 -5.21
C LYS A 94 -12.78 22.63 -6.58
N ARG A 95 -12.39 23.76 -7.18
CA ARG A 95 -12.84 24.20 -8.51
C ARG A 95 -12.06 23.56 -9.66
N GLU A 96 -10.91 22.96 -9.37
CA GLU A 96 -10.05 22.32 -10.36
C GLU A 96 -10.34 20.81 -10.40
N VAL A 97 -9.88 20.14 -11.45
CA VAL A 97 -9.91 18.68 -11.56
C VAL A 97 -8.84 18.07 -10.65
N ARG A 98 -9.24 17.18 -9.74
CA ARG A 98 -8.37 16.66 -8.68
C ARG A 98 -8.23 15.15 -8.64
N SER A 99 -8.87 14.44 -9.55
CA SER A 99 -8.75 12.99 -9.68
C SER A 99 -8.96 12.60 -11.13
N LEU A 100 -8.53 11.39 -11.49
CA LEU A 100 -8.80 10.85 -12.82
C LEU A 100 -10.30 10.67 -13.07
N GLU A 101 -11.08 10.33 -12.04
CA GLU A 101 -12.55 10.28 -12.14
C GLU A 101 -13.14 11.64 -12.52
N GLN A 102 -12.63 12.73 -11.93
CA GLN A 102 -13.05 14.08 -12.30
C GLN A 102 -12.56 14.47 -13.69
N ALA A 103 -11.33 14.08 -14.08
CA ALA A 103 -10.82 14.33 -15.42
C ALA A 103 -11.68 13.64 -16.49
N LYS A 104 -12.07 12.40 -16.23
CA LYS A 104 -13.01 11.64 -17.07
C LYS A 104 -14.34 12.35 -17.21
N ALA A 105 -14.90 12.86 -16.10
CA ALA A 105 -16.13 13.64 -16.12
C ALA A 105 -16.00 14.97 -16.88
N ASN A 106 -14.77 15.48 -17.07
CA ASN A 106 -14.45 16.67 -17.87
C ASN A 106 -14.03 16.33 -19.31
N GLY A 107 -14.30 15.11 -19.78
CA GLY A 107 -14.13 14.73 -21.19
C GLY A 107 -12.82 14.00 -21.51
N ALA A 108 -11.93 13.76 -20.54
CA ALA A 108 -10.74 12.94 -20.76
C ALA A 108 -11.11 11.46 -21.02
N ASP A 109 -10.42 10.81 -21.96
CA ASP A 109 -10.60 9.38 -22.23
C ASP A 109 -9.82 8.54 -21.21
N ILE A 110 -10.49 8.16 -20.13
CA ILE A 110 -9.91 7.39 -19.02
C ILE A 110 -10.64 6.06 -18.86
N ARG A 111 -9.90 4.96 -18.94
CA ARG A 111 -10.44 3.60 -18.90
C ARG A 111 -9.83 2.81 -17.73
N PRO A 112 -10.65 2.34 -16.77
CA PRO A 112 -10.14 1.45 -15.73
C PRO A 112 -9.75 0.12 -16.35
N VAL A 113 -8.64 -0.46 -15.89
CA VAL A 113 -8.17 -1.79 -16.28
C VAL A 113 -8.00 -2.68 -15.05
N ALA A 114 -8.18 -3.99 -15.23
CA ALA A 114 -7.94 -4.98 -14.18
C ALA A 114 -6.55 -5.64 -14.27
N SER A 115 -5.85 -5.48 -15.41
CA SER A 115 -4.53 -6.05 -15.62
C SER A 115 -3.68 -5.26 -16.62
N PRO A 116 -2.33 -5.38 -16.57
CA PRO A 116 -1.47 -4.77 -17.60
C PRO A 116 -1.79 -5.23 -19.03
N ARG A 117 -2.25 -6.48 -19.22
CA ARG A 117 -2.63 -7.00 -20.54
C ARG A 117 -3.82 -6.26 -21.17
N GLU A 118 -4.72 -5.72 -20.37
CA GLU A 118 -5.80 -4.88 -20.90
C GLU A 118 -5.28 -3.55 -21.44
N ALA A 119 -4.22 -2.98 -20.87
CA ALA A 119 -3.57 -1.78 -21.42
C ALA A 119 -2.98 -2.07 -22.82
N VAL A 120 -2.35 -3.24 -23.00
CA VAL A 120 -1.86 -3.70 -24.31
C VAL A 120 -3.00 -3.84 -25.31
N LYS A 121 -4.09 -4.50 -24.92
CA LYS A 121 -5.28 -4.66 -25.77
C LYS A 121 -5.84 -3.31 -26.21
N ILE A 122 -5.99 -2.37 -25.26
CA ILE A 122 -6.49 -1.02 -25.57
C ILE A 122 -5.56 -0.29 -26.54
N ALA A 123 -4.24 -0.42 -26.38
CA ALA A 123 -3.26 0.18 -27.30
C ALA A 123 -3.36 -0.39 -28.71
N GLN A 124 -3.52 -1.71 -28.85
CA GLN A 124 -3.72 -2.39 -30.14
C GLN A 124 -5.02 -1.98 -30.84
N GLU A 125 -6.10 -1.79 -30.07
CA GLU A 125 -7.40 -1.36 -30.58
C GLU A 125 -7.43 0.14 -30.98
N ASN A 126 -6.42 0.92 -30.59
CA ASN A 126 -6.36 2.37 -30.83
C ASN A 126 -5.00 2.79 -31.43
N PRO A 127 -4.59 2.27 -32.60
CA PRO A 127 -3.23 2.41 -33.13
C PRO A 127 -2.83 3.86 -33.48
N LEU A 128 -3.80 4.75 -33.66
CA LEU A 128 -3.57 6.17 -33.99
C LEU A 128 -3.50 7.09 -32.77
N ARG A 129 -3.70 6.55 -31.56
CA ARG A 129 -3.70 7.34 -30.32
C ARG A 129 -2.65 6.81 -29.36
N SER A 130 -2.02 7.70 -28.62
CA SER A 130 -1.13 7.29 -27.53
C SER A 130 -1.96 6.77 -26.36
N VAL A 131 -1.55 5.64 -25.80
CA VAL A 131 -2.14 5.06 -24.59
C VAL A 131 -1.13 5.18 -23.47
N VAL A 132 -1.52 5.78 -22.35
CA VAL A 132 -0.67 5.92 -21.17
C VAL A 132 -1.22 5.06 -20.05
N PHE A 133 -0.46 4.05 -19.64
CA PHE A 133 -0.78 3.22 -18.49
C PHE A 133 -0.15 3.79 -17.22
N PHE A 134 -0.98 4.36 -16.35
CA PHE A 134 -0.57 4.77 -15.01
C PHE A 134 -0.62 3.57 -14.05
N ALA A 135 0.57 3.05 -13.73
CA ALA A 135 0.74 1.85 -12.94
C ALA A 135 1.35 2.19 -11.56
N ALA A 136 0.54 2.10 -10.51
CA ALA A 136 0.98 2.21 -9.12
C ALA A 136 0.85 0.85 -8.42
N GLY A 137 1.86 0.44 -7.68
CA GLY A 137 1.86 -0.90 -7.10
C GLY A 137 3.15 -1.30 -6.40
N PHE A 138 3.07 -2.37 -5.60
CA PHE A 138 4.25 -3.02 -5.03
C PHE A 138 4.82 -4.08 -5.99
N GLU A 139 5.69 -4.95 -5.51
CA GLU A 139 6.35 -6.01 -6.29
C GLU A 139 5.31 -6.90 -7.01
N THR A 140 4.18 -7.17 -6.37
CA THR A 140 3.08 -8.00 -6.90
C THR A 140 2.39 -7.43 -8.13
N THR A 141 2.31 -6.10 -8.21
CA THR A 141 1.74 -5.39 -9.37
C THR A 141 2.82 -5.07 -10.39
N THR A 142 4.04 -4.78 -9.92
CA THR A 142 5.17 -4.37 -10.74
C THR A 142 5.73 -5.54 -11.57
N ALA A 143 5.73 -6.78 -11.05
CA ALA A 143 6.20 -7.93 -11.82
C ALA A 143 5.37 -8.19 -13.09
N PRO A 144 4.02 -8.18 -13.05
CA PRO A 144 3.20 -8.25 -14.26
C PRO A 144 3.42 -7.09 -15.25
N VAL A 145 3.73 -5.88 -14.78
CA VAL A 145 4.08 -4.74 -15.67
C VAL A 145 5.43 -4.98 -16.35
N ALA A 146 6.43 -5.47 -15.62
CA ALA A 146 7.72 -5.86 -16.18
C ALA A 146 7.56 -6.99 -17.23
N ALA A 147 6.76 -8.01 -16.91
CA ALA A 147 6.45 -9.10 -17.83
C ALA A 147 5.78 -8.59 -19.12
N MET A 148 4.79 -7.69 -19.00
CA MET A 148 4.12 -7.06 -20.14
C MET A 148 5.11 -6.37 -21.07
N LEU A 149 6.05 -5.59 -20.53
CA LEU A 149 7.08 -4.92 -21.33
C LEU A 149 8.02 -5.91 -22.04
N LEU A 150 8.41 -6.99 -21.36
CA LEU A 150 9.28 -8.03 -21.93
C LEU A 150 8.60 -8.91 -22.97
N GLU A 151 7.28 -9.12 -22.87
CA GLU A 151 6.46 -9.79 -23.89
C GLU A 151 6.39 -8.98 -25.19
N GLY A 152 6.68 -7.67 -25.11
CA GLY A 152 6.57 -6.72 -26.22
C GLY A 152 5.23 -6.00 -26.19
N VAL A 153 5.27 -4.69 -26.38
CA VAL A 153 4.09 -3.83 -26.36
C VAL A 153 4.03 -2.95 -27.62
N PRO A 154 2.84 -2.51 -28.06
CA PRO A 154 2.70 -1.56 -29.15
C PRO A 154 3.49 -0.27 -28.91
N ASP A 155 4.00 0.34 -29.99
CA ASP A 155 4.78 1.59 -29.94
C ASP A 155 3.99 2.78 -29.36
N ASN A 156 2.66 2.72 -29.40
CA ASN A 156 1.78 3.74 -28.83
C ASN A 156 1.43 3.50 -27.35
N LEU A 157 1.96 2.46 -26.70
CA LEU A 157 1.77 2.24 -25.26
C LEU A 157 2.95 2.80 -24.46
N PHE A 158 2.66 3.73 -23.56
CA PHE A 158 3.60 4.33 -22.63
C PHE A 158 3.20 4.00 -21.19
N VAL A 159 4.17 3.82 -20.31
CA VAL A 159 3.98 3.49 -18.90
C VAL A 159 4.41 4.68 -18.04
N LEU A 160 3.46 5.22 -17.27
CA LEU A 160 3.74 6.10 -16.16
C LEU A 160 3.87 5.24 -14.90
N LEU A 161 5.09 4.82 -14.59
CA LEU A 161 5.35 3.90 -13.47
C LEU A 161 5.49 4.64 -12.14
N SER A 162 4.65 4.25 -11.17
CA SER A 162 4.76 4.60 -9.74
C SER A 162 4.89 3.31 -8.92
N GLY A 163 5.84 2.44 -9.30
CA GLY A 163 6.14 1.19 -8.60
C GLY A 163 6.93 1.45 -7.31
N ARG A 164 6.66 0.68 -6.25
CA ARG A 164 7.35 0.78 -4.97
C ARG A 164 7.80 -0.58 -4.45
N ARG A 165 8.82 -0.57 -3.59
CA ARG A 165 9.32 -1.72 -2.86
C ARG A 165 8.87 -1.67 -1.42
N THR A 166 8.43 -2.80 -0.89
CA THR A 166 7.82 -2.86 0.43
C THR A 166 8.89 -2.89 1.54
N TRP A 167 9.98 -3.64 1.34
CA TRP A 167 11.02 -3.81 2.37
C TRP A 167 11.72 -2.51 2.80
N PRO A 168 12.06 -1.53 1.92
CA PRO A 168 12.74 -0.31 2.34
C PRO A 168 11.86 0.56 3.25
N ALA A 169 10.55 0.57 3.03
CA ALA A 169 9.61 1.29 3.89
C ALA A 169 9.57 0.69 5.30
N VAL A 170 9.68 -0.63 5.43
CA VAL A 170 9.77 -1.30 6.74
C VAL A 170 11.14 -1.06 7.38
N ALA A 171 12.23 -1.13 6.63
CA ALA A 171 13.57 -0.79 7.13
C ALA A 171 13.62 0.64 7.68
N MET A 172 13.05 1.62 6.98
CA MET A 172 12.95 3.00 7.45
C MET A 172 12.19 3.12 8.79
N LEU A 173 11.11 2.35 8.97
CA LEU A 173 10.35 2.32 10.24
C LEU A 173 11.11 1.69 11.40
N LEU A 174 12.05 0.79 11.11
CA LEU A 174 12.85 0.08 12.09
C LEU A 174 14.18 0.78 12.41
N ASP A 175 14.70 1.58 11.49
CA ASP A 175 15.91 2.39 11.65
C ASP A 175 15.69 3.68 12.47
N SER A 176 14.44 4.00 12.83
CA SER A 176 14.15 5.12 13.75
C SER A 176 14.52 4.77 15.20
N ASP A 177 14.92 5.77 16.01
CA ASP A 177 15.44 5.61 17.39
C ASP A 177 14.63 4.69 18.31
N THR A 178 13.32 4.58 18.08
CA THR A 178 12.44 3.65 18.79
C THR A 178 11.71 2.76 17.77
N PRO A 179 11.89 1.43 17.80
CA PRO A 179 11.17 0.53 16.91
C PRO A 179 9.66 0.74 16.98
N ALA A 180 9.04 0.94 15.81
CA ALA A 180 7.61 1.23 15.73
C ALA A 180 6.72 0.04 16.14
N PHE A 181 7.26 -1.17 16.25
CA PHE A 181 6.52 -2.39 16.57
C PHE A 181 7.45 -3.47 17.16
N ASP A 182 6.86 -4.47 17.81
CA ASP A 182 7.53 -5.61 18.45
C ASP A 182 7.59 -6.86 17.55
N GLY A 183 6.80 -6.92 16.48
CA GLY A 183 6.80 -8.03 15.53
C GLY A 183 6.18 -7.70 14.18
N LEU A 184 6.59 -8.41 13.13
CA LEU A 184 6.12 -8.19 11.77
C LEU A 184 5.33 -9.38 11.22
N ILE A 185 4.16 -9.09 10.65
CA ILE A 185 3.47 -10.00 9.73
C ILE A 185 3.77 -9.55 8.31
N ALA A 186 4.65 -10.29 7.65
CA ALA A 186 5.14 -9.98 6.32
C ALA A 186 4.12 -10.37 5.22
N PRO A 187 3.98 -9.54 4.17
CA PRO A 187 2.99 -9.70 3.10
C PRO A 187 3.18 -10.99 2.32
N GLY A 188 2.17 -11.86 2.33
CA GLY A 188 2.21 -13.16 1.65
C GLY A 188 2.47 -13.03 0.15
N HIS A 189 1.70 -12.22 -0.58
CA HIS A 189 1.87 -12.09 -2.03
C HIS A 189 3.21 -11.49 -2.45
N VAL A 190 3.73 -10.48 -1.73
CA VAL A 190 5.07 -9.94 -2.00
C VAL A 190 6.11 -11.02 -1.75
N SER A 191 6.00 -11.77 -0.64
CA SER A 191 6.90 -12.89 -0.33
C SER A 191 6.81 -14.03 -1.35
N THR A 192 5.66 -14.24 -2.00
CA THR A 192 5.52 -15.19 -3.11
C THR A 192 6.35 -14.76 -4.33
N VAL A 193 6.47 -13.45 -4.57
CA VAL A 193 7.26 -12.90 -5.68
C VAL A 193 8.74 -12.86 -5.32
N MET A 194 9.09 -12.22 -4.21
CA MET A 194 10.48 -11.89 -3.87
C MET A 194 11.18 -12.97 -3.05
N GLY A 195 10.42 -13.83 -2.39
CA GLY A 195 10.89 -14.82 -1.43
C GLY A 195 10.64 -14.34 0.00
N PRO A 196 10.51 -15.26 0.98
CA PRO A 196 10.42 -14.88 2.37
C PRO A 196 11.67 -14.12 2.83
N GLU A 197 12.85 -14.43 2.27
CA GLU A 197 14.15 -13.90 2.67
C GLU A 197 14.26 -12.38 2.55
N GLU A 198 13.39 -11.73 1.75
CA GLU A 198 13.29 -10.27 1.69
C GLU A 198 12.99 -9.63 3.06
N TRP A 199 12.40 -10.39 3.99
CA TRP A 199 12.05 -9.96 5.34
C TRP A 199 13.09 -10.35 6.40
N LEU A 200 14.16 -11.04 6.02
CA LEU A 200 15.15 -11.58 6.96
C LEU A 200 15.89 -10.49 7.75
N PHE A 201 16.04 -9.29 7.15
CA PHE A 201 16.66 -8.13 7.82
C PHE A 201 15.95 -7.73 9.12
N VAL A 202 14.63 -7.97 9.23
CA VAL A 202 13.84 -7.67 10.44
C VAL A 202 14.36 -8.47 11.63
N VAL A 203 14.76 -9.71 11.37
CA VAL A 203 15.33 -10.62 12.37
C VAL A 203 16.82 -10.32 12.56
N GLU A 204 17.60 -10.33 11.48
CA GLU A 204 19.07 -10.28 11.56
C GLU A 204 19.61 -8.93 12.00
N LYS A 205 19.02 -7.82 11.52
CA LYS A 205 19.47 -6.47 11.83
C LYS A 205 18.80 -5.90 13.08
N HIS A 206 17.52 -6.23 13.31
CA HIS A 206 16.73 -5.60 14.36
C HIS A 206 16.32 -6.54 15.51
N SER A 207 16.62 -7.84 15.42
CA SER A 207 16.21 -8.84 16.42
C SER A 207 14.69 -8.85 16.69
N ILE A 208 13.89 -8.50 15.69
CA ILE A 208 12.42 -8.48 15.77
C ILE A 208 11.88 -9.75 15.11
N PRO A 209 11.00 -10.51 15.78
CA PRO A 209 10.40 -11.69 15.18
C PRO A 209 9.46 -11.34 14.02
N ALA A 210 9.51 -12.17 12.98
CA ALA A 210 8.77 -11.96 11.75
C ALA A 210 8.15 -13.27 11.26
N ALA A 211 6.94 -13.17 10.69
CA ALA A 211 6.29 -14.30 10.05
C ALA A 211 5.60 -13.87 8.75
N VAL A 212 5.82 -14.62 7.68
CA VAL A 212 5.07 -14.47 6.43
C VAL A 212 3.69 -15.10 6.60
N SER A 213 2.65 -14.41 6.16
CA SER A 213 1.27 -14.89 6.28
C SER A 213 0.50 -14.77 4.98
N GLY A 214 -0.41 -15.71 4.75
CA GLY A 214 -1.46 -15.63 3.75
C GLY A 214 -2.57 -14.67 4.17
N PHE A 215 -3.72 -14.76 3.50
CA PHE A 215 -4.81 -13.78 3.66
C PHE A 215 -6.01 -14.34 4.44
N MET A 216 -6.03 -15.64 4.69
CA MET A 216 -7.10 -16.28 5.44
C MET A 216 -6.89 -16.09 6.95
N PRO A 217 -7.96 -15.96 7.76
CA PRO A 217 -7.85 -15.79 9.21
C PRO A 217 -6.98 -16.85 9.90
N VAL A 218 -7.03 -18.10 9.44
CA VAL A 218 -6.20 -19.19 9.97
C VAL A 218 -4.69 -18.94 9.78
N SER A 219 -4.27 -18.45 8.61
CA SER A 219 -2.86 -18.16 8.33
C SER A 219 -2.39 -16.91 9.07
N LEU A 220 -3.25 -15.89 9.20
CA LEU A 220 -2.97 -14.68 9.98
C LEU A 220 -2.77 -15.00 11.47
N LEU A 221 -3.67 -15.79 12.06
CA LEU A 221 -3.57 -16.21 13.45
C LEU A 221 -2.37 -17.13 13.69
N ALA A 222 -2.03 -18.01 12.75
CA ALA A 222 -0.81 -18.82 12.82
C ALA A 222 0.46 -17.94 12.86
N ALA A 223 0.53 -16.94 11.98
CA ALA A 223 1.66 -16.01 11.91
C ALA A 223 1.76 -15.13 13.17
N MET A 224 0.62 -14.61 13.67
CA MET A 224 0.55 -13.86 14.92
C MET A 224 1.00 -14.73 16.11
N TYR A 225 0.54 -15.98 16.20
CA TYR A 225 0.98 -16.91 17.22
C TYR A 225 2.50 -17.14 17.15
N SER A 226 3.06 -17.35 15.94
CA SER A 226 4.50 -17.55 15.76
C SER A 226 5.29 -16.35 16.28
N VAL A 227 4.93 -15.13 15.87
CA VAL A 227 5.58 -13.89 16.33
C VAL A 227 5.50 -13.74 17.85
N LEU A 228 4.33 -13.95 18.45
CA LEU A 228 4.14 -13.82 19.90
C LEU A 228 4.94 -14.87 20.68
N ARG A 229 4.98 -16.11 20.20
CA ARG A 229 5.78 -17.18 20.79
C ARG A 229 7.28 -16.85 20.72
N GLN A 230 7.77 -16.39 19.57
CA GLN A 230 9.17 -16.01 19.39
C GLN A 230 9.58 -14.88 20.35
N LEU A 231 8.71 -13.89 20.57
CA LEU A 231 8.94 -12.82 21.55
C LEU A 231 9.09 -13.36 22.98
N LEU A 232 8.25 -14.32 23.38
CA LEU A 232 8.31 -14.92 24.70
C LEU A 232 9.56 -15.80 24.90
N GLU A 233 10.00 -16.48 23.83
CA GLU A 233 11.17 -17.34 23.86
C GLU A 233 12.50 -16.57 23.72
N GLY A 234 12.45 -15.29 23.32
CA GLY A 234 13.64 -14.50 23.03
C GLY A 234 14.44 -15.02 21.82
N LYS A 235 13.78 -15.71 20.89
CA LYS A 235 14.40 -16.36 19.73
C LYS A 235 13.71 -15.92 18.43
N PRO A 236 14.06 -14.73 17.90
CA PRO A 236 13.50 -14.25 16.65
C PRO A 236 14.04 -15.07 15.48
N PHE A 237 13.15 -15.49 14.59
CA PHE A 237 13.47 -16.09 13.30
C PHE A 237 12.38 -15.71 12.28
N LEU A 238 12.68 -15.89 10.99
CA LEU A 238 11.70 -15.64 9.96
C LEU A 238 10.88 -16.92 9.73
N ASP A 239 9.62 -16.91 10.16
CA ASP A 239 8.71 -18.05 9.98
C ASP A 239 7.90 -17.91 8.68
N ASN A 240 7.66 -19.03 8.00
CA ASN A 240 6.80 -19.06 6.82
C ASN A 240 5.48 -19.76 7.15
N CYS A 241 4.48 -18.99 7.56
CA CYS A 241 3.12 -19.46 7.82
C CYS A 241 2.23 -19.43 6.56
N TYR A 242 2.84 -19.35 5.38
CA TYR A 242 2.15 -19.44 4.07
C TYR A 242 2.89 -20.36 3.06
N PRO A 243 3.29 -21.58 3.46
CA PRO A 243 4.16 -22.45 2.66
C PRO A 243 3.47 -23.03 1.40
N GLU A 244 2.15 -22.90 1.26
CA GLU A 244 1.42 -23.31 0.08
C GLU A 244 1.80 -22.50 -1.17
N LEU A 245 2.12 -21.21 -1.00
CA LEU A 245 2.52 -20.32 -2.09
C LEU A 245 3.94 -19.76 -1.94
N VAL A 246 4.39 -19.49 -0.71
CA VAL A 246 5.68 -18.85 -0.47
C VAL A 246 6.77 -19.92 -0.42
N ARG A 247 7.70 -19.87 -1.37
CA ARG A 247 8.84 -20.78 -1.49
C ARG A 247 10.16 -20.02 -1.25
N PRO A 248 11.20 -20.69 -0.75
CA PRO A 248 12.54 -20.11 -0.66
C PRO A 248 12.98 -19.52 -2.01
N GLY A 249 13.54 -18.31 -1.99
CA GLY A 249 13.98 -17.59 -3.18
C GLY A 249 12.88 -16.92 -4.00
N GLY A 250 11.60 -17.13 -3.67
CA GLY A 250 10.44 -16.50 -4.32
C GLY A 250 10.12 -17.08 -5.68
N ASN A 251 9.57 -16.24 -6.57
CA ASN A 251 9.30 -16.59 -7.95
C ASN A 251 10.50 -16.16 -8.83
N PRO A 252 11.33 -17.11 -9.31
CA PRO A 252 12.54 -16.78 -10.06
C PRO A 252 12.22 -16.08 -11.38
N SER A 253 11.12 -16.43 -12.05
CA SER A 253 10.71 -15.80 -13.31
C SER A 253 10.32 -14.33 -13.08
N ALA A 254 9.47 -14.06 -12.09
CA ALA A 254 9.03 -12.70 -11.77
C ALA A 254 10.19 -11.80 -11.36
N LYS A 255 11.12 -12.30 -10.53
CA LYS A 255 12.33 -11.56 -10.13
C LYS A 255 13.24 -11.26 -11.32
N ALA A 256 13.44 -12.23 -12.21
CA ALA A 256 14.21 -12.03 -13.44
C ALA A 256 13.56 -11.00 -14.36
N GLN A 257 12.24 -11.01 -14.49
CA GLN A 257 11.49 -10.04 -15.28
C GLN A 257 11.61 -8.62 -14.72
N ILE A 258 11.43 -8.45 -13.40
CA ILE A 258 11.66 -7.17 -12.71
C ILE A 258 13.07 -6.68 -12.99
N ALA A 259 14.10 -7.50 -12.75
CA ALA A 259 15.49 -7.12 -12.92
C ALA A 259 15.88 -6.77 -14.38
N GLN A 260 15.22 -7.39 -15.37
CA GLN A 260 15.47 -7.10 -16.78
C GLN A 260 14.74 -5.85 -17.28
N ALA A 261 13.58 -5.53 -16.71
CA ALA A 261 12.75 -4.42 -17.19
C ALA A 261 12.92 -3.13 -16.39
N LEU A 262 13.31 -3.23 -15.11
CA LEU A 262 13.25 -2.14 -14.14
C LEU A 262 14.56 -2.00 -13.37
N ASN A 263 14.84 -0.77 -12.94
CA ASN A 263 15.92 -0.44 -12.03
C ASN A 263 15.38 0.10 -10.70
N ASP A 264 16.18 -0.04 -9.66
CA ASP A 264 15.89 0.55 -8.36
C ASP A 264 16.23 2.03 -8.36
N ALA A 265 15.39 2.81 -7.69
CA ALA A 265 15.60 4.24 -7.51
C ALA A 265 15.11 4.68 -6.13
N ASP A 266 15.66 5.79 -5.66
CA ASP A 266 15.08 6.54 -4.56
C ASP A 266 13.72 7.07 -5.01
N ALA A 267 12.71 6.94 -4.16
CA ALA A 267 11.36 7.32 -4.54
C ALA A 267 10.61 8.01 -3.43
N ASN A 268 9.80 8.98 -3.82
CA ASN A 268 8.89 9.67 -2.91
C ASN A 268 7.75 8.74 -2.50
N TRP A 269 7.37 8.79 -1.23
CA TRP A 269 6.19 8.16 -0.65
C TRP A 269 5.29 9.25 -0.11
N ARG A 270 4.05 9.31 -0.58
CA ARG A 270 3.14 10.42 -0.30
C ARG A 270 2.98 10.65 1.20
N GLY A 271 3.32 11.88 1.63
CA GLY A 271 3.25 12.29 3.03
C GLY A 271 4.34 11.71 3.95
N ILE A 272 5.25 10.89 3.43
CA ILE A 272 6.40 10.32 4.15
C ILE A 272 7.70 10.99 3.68
N GLY A 273 7.87 11.16 2.36
CA GLY A 273 9.08 11.71 1.75
C GLY A 273 9.83 10.68 0.93
N VAL A 274 11.06 11.02 0.53
CA VAL A 274 11.91 10.14 -0.28
C VAL A 274 12.50 9.04 0.58
N ILE A 275 12.29 7.78 0.19
CA ILE A 275 12.89 6.61 0.81
C ILE A 275 13.92 6.02 -0.18
N PRO A 276 15.18 5.81 0.24
CA PRO A 276 16.21 5.26 -0.63
C PRO A 276 15.87 3.87 -1.18
N ALA A 277 16.22 3.61 -2.44
CA ALA A 277 16.02 2.32 -3.13
C ALA A 277 14.59 1.73 -3.00
N SER A 278 13.58 2.59 -2.86
CA SER A 278 12.20 2.20 -2.57
C SER A 278 11.25 2.26 -3.76
N GLY A 279 11.73 2.69 -4.92
CA GLY A 279 10.95 2.76 -6.15
C GLY A 279 11.53 1.94 -7.28
N PHE A 280 10.65 1.66 -8.24
CA PHE A 280 11.03 1.10 -9.53
C PHE A 280 10.91 2.17 -10.62
N VAL A 281 11.92 2.24 -11.48
CA VAL A 281 11.91 3.01 -12.72
C VAL A 281 12.14 2.08 -13.90
N LEU A 282 11.66 2.47 -15.09
CA LEU A 282 11.93 1.68 -16.30
C LEU A 282 13.43 1.66 -16.58
N SER A 283 13.94 0.49 -16.99
CA SER A 283 15.31 0.40 -17.48
C SER A 283 15.47 1.17 -18.80
N PRO A 284 16.69 1.61 -19.17
CA PRO A 284 16.93 2.31 -20.43
C PRO A 284 16.43 1.57 -21.66
N ARG A 285 16.40 0.22 -21.61
CA ARG A 285 15.85 -0.63 -22.67
C ARG A 285 14.39 -0.29 -23.02
N PHE A 286 13.60 0.14 -22.04
CA PHE A 286 12.19 0.48 -22.20
C PHE A 286 11.94 1.99 -22.19
N GLY A 287 12.98 2.82 -22.37
CA GLY A 287 12.85 4.28 -22.36
C GLY A 287 11.92 4.83 -23.45
N SER A 288 11.79 4.15 -24.59
CA SER A 288 10.80 4.50 -25.64
C SER A 288 9.35 4.38 -25.17
N HIS A 289 9.10 3.60 -24.11
CA HIS A 289 7.79 3.41 -23.51
C HIS A 289 7.65 4.18 -22.19
N ASP A 290 8.62 5.02 -21.78
CA ASP A 290 8.48 5.82 -20.57
C ASP A 290 7.63 7.07 -20.84
N ALA A 291 6.48 7.16 -20.17
CA ALA A 291 5.59 8.31 -20.31
C ALA A 291 6.26 9.62 -19.88
N ARG A 292 7.18 9.60 -18.91
CA ARG A 292 7.88 10.81 -18.43
C ARG A 292 8.89 11.32 -19.46
N ILE A 293 9.49 10.43 -20.24
CA ILE A 293 10.38 10.81 -21.35
C ILE A 293 9.57 11.32 -22.54
N ARG A 294 8.46 10.64 -22.87
CA ARG A 294 7.61 11.00 -24.01
C ARG A 294 6.84 12.30 -23.81
N PHE A 295 6.46 12.61 -22.57
CA PHE A 295 5.59 13.73 -22.20
C PHE A 295 6.18 14.54 -21.02
N PRO A 296 7.33 15.21 -21.21
CA PRO A 296 8.05 15.88 -20.13
C PRO A 296 7.33 17.11 -19.56
N ASP A 297 6.45 17.74 -20.36
CA ASP A 297 5.85 19.04 -20.03
C ASP A 297 4.71 18.97 -18.99
N PHE A 298 4.31 17.76 -18.57
CA PHE A 298 3.17 17.56 -17.65
C PHE A 298 3.58 17.33 -16.20
N ASP A 299 4.87 17.45 -15.90
CA ASP A 299 5.40 17.52 -14.54
C ASP A 299 5.64 18.98 -14.14
N LEU A 300 4.56 19.70 -13.77
CA LEU A 300 4.66 21.11 -13.42
C LEU A 300 5.27 21.29 -12.02
N ALA A 301 6.60 21.47 -12.00
CA ALA A 301 7.32 21.95 -10.83
C ALA A 301 6.74 23.29 -10.33
N GLY A 302 6.63 23.45 -9.00
CA GLY A 302 6.24 24.72 -8.37
C GLY A 302 4.75 24.90 -8.03
N ARG A 303 3.92 23.86 -8.19
CA ARG A 303 2.52 23.91 -7.73
C ARG A 303 2.44 24.07 -6.21
N LYS A 304 1.60 25.01 -5.74
CA LYS A 304 1.36 25.22 -4.31
C LYS A 304 0.86 23.94 -3.65
N ARG A 305 1.55 23.51 -2.58
CA ARG A 305 1.22 22.31 -1.77
C ARG A 305 1.49 20.97 -2.48
N ALA A 306 2.35 20.95 -3.49
CA ALA A 306 2.87 19.70 -4.06
C ALA A 306 3.48 18.80 -2.98
N GLY A 307 3.16 17.51 -3.06
CA GLY A 307 3.63 16.48 -2.13
C GLY A 307 3.01 16.54 -0.74
N GLN A 308 2.22 17.57 -0.43
CA GLN A 308 1.60 17.73 0.88
C GLN A 308 0.32 16.91 0.99
N MET A 309 0.09 16.38 2.19
CA MET A 309 -1.19 15.78 2.53
C MET A 309 -2.30 16.84 2.51
N PRO A 310 -3.53 16.49 2.06
CA PRO A 310 -4.67 17.39 2.13
C PRO A 310 -4.88 17.93 3.54
N HIS A 311 -5.35 19.18 3.65
CA HIS A 311 -5.47 19.84 4.95
C HIS A 311 -6.25 18.99 5.95
N GLY A 312 -5.58 18.70 7.06
CA GLY A 312 -6.11 17.92 8.17
C GLY A 312 -6.14 16.40 7.97
N CYS A 313 -5.67 15.88 6.85
CA CYS A 313 -5.50 14.45 6.65
C CYS A 313 -4.22 13.96 7.32
N GLU A 314 -4.36 12.95 8.18
CA GLU A 314 -3.23 12.32 8.90
C GLU A 314 -2.92 10.92 8.37
N CYS A 315 -3.23 10.65 7.09
CA CYS A 315 -3.02 9.33 6.48
C CYS A 315 -1.55 8.90 6.52
N ALA A 316 -0.58 9.83 6.44
CA ALA A 316 0.83 9.53 6.68
C ALA A 316 1.08 8.96 8.08
N SER A 317 0.51 9.57 9.13
CA SER A 317 0.60 9.06 10.50
C SER A 317 -0.08 7.70 10.67
N VAL A 318 -1.18 7.46 9.94
CA VAL A 318 -1.85 6.15 9.92
C VAL A 318 -0.98 5.07 9.29
N VAL A 319 -0.44 5.31 8.08
CA VAL A 319 0.38 4.31 7.37
C VAL A 319 1.73 4.06 8.04
N LEU A 320 2.25 5.03 8.80
CA LEU A 320 3.45 4.86 9.63
C LEU A 320 3.13 4.20 10.99
N GLY A 321 1.88 3.80 11.24
CA GLY A 321 1.48 3.14 12.48
C GLY A 321 1.56 4.00 13.74
N LYS A 322 1.58 5.34 13.59
CA LYS A 322 1.64 6.30 14.71
C LYS A 322 0.28 6.52 15.35
N ILE A 323 -0.78 6.45 14.55
CA ILE A 323 -2.18 6.56 14.99
C ILE A 323 -3.03 5.52 14.26
N ASN A 324 -4.13 5.11 14.88
CA ASN A 324 -5.18 4.33 14.24
C ASN A 324 -6.03 5.21 13.32
N PRO A 325 -6.69 4.63 12.29
CA PRO A 325 -7.53 5.38 11.38
C PRO A 325 -8.59 6.27 12.04
N ASN A 326 -9.26 5.76 13.08
CA ASN A 326 -10.31 6.49 13.80
C ASN A 326 -9.79 7.59 14.74
N GLN A 327 -8.47 7.70 14.92
CA GLN A 327 -7.82 8.79 15.66
C GLN A 327 -7.47 9.97 14.76
N CYS A 328 -7.54 9.81 13.43
CA CYS A 328 -7.37 10.93 12.49
C CYS A 328 -8.53 11.92 12.64
N LYS A 329 -8.22 13.20 12.80
CA LYS A 329 -9.21 14.25 13.15
C LYS A 329 -10.35 14.44 12.15
N ILE A 330 -10.16 14.03 10.90
CA ILE A 330 -11.18 14.12 9.83
C ILE A 330 -11.85 12.78 9.50
N TYR A 331 -11.40 11.67 10.10
CA TYR A 331 -11.96 10.34 9.86
C TYR A 331 -13.44 10.27 10.22
N GLY A 332 -14.26 9.77 9.29
CA GLY A 332 -15.70 9.60 9.51
C GLY A 332 -16.50 10.90 9.65
N ARG A 333 -15.84 12.06 9.63
CA ARG A 333 -16.42 13.39 9.62
C ARG A 333 -16.45 13.91 8.18
N SER A 334 -15.50 14.77 7.82
CA SER A 334 -15.36 15.30 6.47
C SER A 334 -14.72 14.30 5.50
N CYS A 335 -14.00 13.28 5.99
CA CYS A 335 -13.38 12.25 5.17
C CYS A 335 -14.14 10.92 5.32
N THR A 336 -14.93 10.58 4.30
CA THR A 336 -15.73 9.34 4.23
C THR A 336 -15.56 8.67 2.86
N PRO A 337 -15.97 7.40 2.68
CA PRO A 337 -16.05 6.77 1.36
C PRO A 337 -16.70 7.59 0.24
N LYS A 338 -17.75 8.34 0.59
CA LYS A 338 -18.54 9.15 -0.35
C LYS A 338 -17.80 10.45 -0.70
N SER A 339 -17.12 11.03 0.27
CA SER A 339 -16.32 12.25 0.11
C SER A 339 -14.92 12.04 0.69
N PRO A 340 -14.06 11.26 0.01
CA PRO A 340 -12.72 10.97 0.53
C PRO A 340 -11.82 12.21 0.39
N ILE A 341 -11.15 12.56 1.47
CA ILE A 341 -10.17 13.66 1.48
C ILE A 341 -8.76 13.12 1.31
N GLY A 342 -8.41 12.06 2.04
CA GLY A 342 -7.10 11.40 1.96
C GLY A 342 -7.13 10.13 1.12
N PRO A 343 -5.99 9.70 0.57
CA PRO A 343 -5.91 8.51 -0.26
C PRO A 343 -6.21 7.21 0.53
N CYS A 344 -5.90 7.17 1.84
CA CYS A 344 -6.27 6.06 2.72
C CYS A 344 -7.78 5.77 2.81
N MET A 345 -8.66 6.73 2.47
CA MET A 345 -10.12 6.55 2.47
C MET A 345 -10.67 6.20 1.07
N VAL A 346 -9.82 6.36 0.04
CA VAL A 346 -10.14 6.02 -1.35
C VAL A 346 -9.84 4.56 -1.61
N SER A 347 -8.59 4.16 -1.37
CA SER A 347 -8.11 2.85 -1.75
C SER A 347 -8.81 1.75 -0.98
N ASP A 348 -9.12 0.69 -1.71
CA ASP A 348 -9.63 -0.56 -1.18
C ASP A 348 -8.63 -1.25 -0.24
N GLU A 349 -7.35 -0.94 -0.35
CA GLU A 349 -6.27 -1.39 0.54
C GLU A 349 -5.95 -0.36 1.65
N GLY A 350 -6.60 0.79 1.64
CA GLY A 350 -6.37 1.85 2.62
C GLY A 350 -6.96 1.52 3.99
N ALA A 351 -6.13 1.58 5.03
CA ALA A 351 -6.56 1.27 6.41
C ALA A 351 -7.80 2.06 6.85
N CYS A 352 -7.91 3.35 6.49
CA CYS A 352 -9.10 4.15 6.80
C CYS A 352 -10.36 3.63 6.10
N ARG A 353 -10.26 3.29 4.82
CA ARG A 353 -11.37 2.71 4.06
C ARG A 353 -11.78 1.36 4.62
N ILE A 354 -10.80 0.52 4.97
CA ILE A 354 -11.02 -0.81 5.54
C ILE A 354 -11.71 -0.73 6.89
N TRP A 355 -11.22 0.10 7.81
CA TRP A 355 -11.83 0.29 9.13
C TRP A 355 -13.26 0.82 9.02
N TRP A 356 -13.48 1.73 8.07
CA TRP A 356 -14.82 2.18 7.75
C TRP A 356 -15.66 1.02 7.22
N ALA A 357 -15.21 0.24 6.25
CA ALA A 357 -15.99 -0.90 5.75
C ALA A 357 -16.31 -1.91 6.87
N GLY A 358 -15.40 -2.12 7.83
CA GLY A 358 -15.57 -2.97 9.01
C GLY A 358 -16.46 -2.40 10.13
N GLY A 359 -17.09 -1.25 9.91
CA GLY A 359 -18.06 -0.69 10.86
C GLY A 359 -17.50 0.28 11.90
N VAL A 360 -16.20 0.58 11.89
CA VAL A 360 -15.61 1.61 12.78
C VAL A 360 -16.00 3.00 12.25
N ARG A 361 -17.14 3.52 12.71
CA ARG A 361 -17.72 4.80 12.26
C ARG A 361 -17.33 5.98 13.15
N ASN A 362 -17.08 5.72 14.43
CA ASN A 362 -16.83 6.76 15.43
C ASN A 362 -15.41 7.33 15.28
N ASN A 363 -15.29 8.65 15.47
CA ASN A 363 -14.00 9.32 15.57
C ASN A 363 -13.59 9.41 17.05
N ALA A 364 -12.41 8.88 17.39
CA ALA A 364 -11.93 8.78 18.76
C ALA A 364 -11.54 10.13 19.37
N THR A 365 -11.34 11.19 18.55
CA THR A 365 -11.03 12.53 19.08
C THR A 365 -12.26 13.24 19.66
N VAL A 366 -13.47 12.81 19.29
CA VAL A 366 -14.72 13.41 19.78
C VAL A 366 -15.04 12.93 21.20
N SER A 367 -14.79 11.65 21.49
CA SER A 367 -14.98 11.07 22.83
C SER A 367 -14.13 11.72 23.93
N THR A 368 -13.07 12.44 23.57
CA THR A 368 -12.23 13.18 24.53
C THR A 368 -12.68 14.62 24.74
N GLU A 369 -13.30 15.26 23.74
CA GLU A 369 -13.84 16.63 23.89
C GLU A 369 -15.15 16.61 24.68
N ASP A 370 -16.05 15.64 24.41
CA ASP A 370 -17.32 15.51 25.13
C ASP A 370 -17.16 15.05 26.60
N ALA A 371 -16.00 14.49 26.98
CA ALA A 371 -15.71 14.14 28.37
C ALA A 371 -15.21 15.33 29.21
N GLN A 372 -14.78 16.43 28.57
CA GLN A 372 -14.36 17.65 29.26
C GLN A 372 -15.51 18.66 29.46
N THR A 373 -16.63 18.49 28.76
CA THR A 373 -17.80 19.38 28.86
C THR A 373 -18.76 19.03 29.99
N PHE A 374 -18.50 17.97 30.78
CA PHE A 374 -19.35 17.53 31.90
C PHE A 374 -18.71 17.66 33.29
N VAL A 375 -17.62 18.41 33.42
CA VAL A 375 -17.00 18.73 34.73
C VAL A 375 -16.85 20.25 34.89
N VAL A 376 -17.91 21.01 34.61
CA VAL A 376 -18.12 22.36 35.15
C VAL A 376 -19.62 22.60 35.28
N GLU A 377 -20.18 22.19 36.43
CA GLU A 377 -21.13 22.99 37.24
C GLU A 377 -21.34 22.31 38.60
#